data_AF-G5IYJ6-F1
#
_entry.id   AF-G5IYJ6-F1
#
_cell.length_a   1.000
_cell.length_b   1.000
_cell.length_c   1.000
_cell.angle_alpha   90.00
_cell.angle_beta   90.00
_cell.angle_gamma   90.00
#
_symmetry.space_group_name_H-M   'P 1'
#
loop_
_entity.id
_entity.type
_entity.pdbx_description
1 polymer ?
#
loop_
_entity_poly.entity_id
_entity_poly.type
_entity_poly.pdbx_seq_one_letter_code
_entity_poly.pdbx_strand_id
1 'polypeptide(L)'
;MDSNFSFLTPYFNHLLPHTQQAESLVYTAPRASCFYSRFTLEQAVIWLYDNDLYLKLPYDKNLGALIHEQTFKDNLKPGLFNKIRIIHQVGNRAAHQTTLIKPNDAVHLIEELFHFLYWLCRFYSPEGRNLPNIKFNPPLSTDSNGDKDLTLKEIETLEKKLSQADELRRIAEEREKITKEKLSALKAQITALKDKNKTLPDQHDYNEAQTRTYLVDVLLQEAGWNLDQPHWTEYEVTGMPLDRNPSGKGRIDYVLWGDNGNPLALVETKRTKKPAEIGQQQAKLYADCLEQKFGQRPLIFYSNGYQTYLWDDYTYPPREIQGFLKKDELERLIFRRKNRKKLHLVPVNNDIVNRSYQTEAIRQITEAFSQNIRKALLVMATGTGKTR
;
A
#
# COMPACT_ATOMS: atom_id res chain seq x y z
N MET A 1 3.22 -28.01 17.24
CA MET A 1 2.25 -27.80 16.15
C MET A 1 3.05 -27.68 14.87
N ASP A 2 2.54 -28.24 13.78
CA ASP A 2 3.17 -28.05 12.47
C ASP A 2 3.05 -26.57 12.07
N SER A 3 4.11 -26.01 11.49
CA SER A 3 4.15 -24.62 11.04
C SER A 3 3.07 -24.36 9.99
N ASN A 4 2.47 -23.15 9.98
CA ASN A 4 1.55 -22.73 8.91
C ASN A 4 2.18 -22.83 7.51
N PHE A 5 3.51 -22.83 7.42
CA PHE A 5 4.27 -22.81 6.17
C PHE A 5 4.79 -24.19 5.75
N SER A 6 4.36 -25.27 6.41
CA SER A 6 4.83 -26.63 6.12
C SER A 6 4.55 -27.09 4.68
N PHE A 7 3.58 -26.46 4.00
CA PHE A 7 3.25 -26.70 2.58
C PHE A 7 4.34 -26.24 1.60
N LEU A 8 5.35 -25.50 2.05
CA LEU A 8 6.50 -25.14 1.22
C LEU A 8 7.37 -26.35 0.88
N THR A 9 7.33 -27.39 1.70
CA THR A 9 8.12 -28.61 1.50
C THR A 9 7.49 -29.50 0.41
N PRO A 10 8.30 -30.10 -0.49
CA PRO A 10 9.77 -30.01 -0.61
C PRO A 10 10.27 -28.89 -1.54
N TYR A 11 9.39 -28.14 -2.18
CA TYR A 11 9.72 -27.33 -3.36
C TYR A 11 10.36 -25.97 -3.05
N PHE A 12 10.07 -25.41 -1.87
CA PHE A 12 10.53 -24.10 -1.41
C PHE A 12 11.18 -24.18 -0.03
N ASN A 13 11.89 -25.28 0.26
CA ASN A 13 12.54 -25.53 1.55
C ASN A 13 13.46 -24.40 2.03
N HIS A 14 14.04 -23.65 1.10
CA HIS A 14 14.92 -22.53 1.42
C HIS A 14 14.19 -21.35 2.08
N LEU A 15 12.88 -21.21 1.89
CA LEU A 15 12.07 -20.16 2.52
C LEU A 15 11.57 -20.57 3.92
N LEU A 16 11.45 -21.88 4.18
CA LEU A 16 10.83 -22.43 5.38
C LEU A 16 11.50 -21.96 6.70
N PRO A 17 12.84 -21.91 6.82
CA PRO A 17 13.48 -21.41 8.03
C PRO A 17 13.09 -19.96 8.35
N HIS A 18 12.99 -19.10 7.34
CA HIS A 18 12.64 -17.69 7.52
C HIS A 18 11.17 -17.52 7.91
N THR A 19 10.27 -18.31 7.32
CA THR A 19 8.85 -18.31 7.73
C THR A 19 8.64 -18.83 9.14
N GLN A 20 9.39 -19.85 9.55
CA GLN A 20 9.33 -20.39 10.92
C GLN A 20 9.84 -19.38 11.95
N GLN A 21 10.92 -18.65 11.62
CA GLN A 21 11.37 -17.53 12.45
C GLN A 21 10.29 -16.45 12.55
N ALA A 22 9.72 -16.00 11.42
CA ALA A 22 8.65 -15.02 11.40
C ALA A 22 7.47 -15.45 12.29
N GLU A 23 7.01 -16.69 12.14
CA GLU A 23 5.90 -17.28 12.89
C GLU A 23 6.17 -17.37 14.40
N SER A 24 7.37 -17.80 14.80
CA SER A 24 7.71 -17.95 16.22
C SER A 24 7.87 -16.64 16.99
N LEU A 25 8.14 -15.53 16.28
CA LEU A 25 8.48 -14.24 16.88
C LEU A 25 7.29 -13.27 16.96
N VAL A 26 6.11 -13.66 16.48
CA VAL A 26 4.94 -12.76 16.36
C VAL A 26 4.58 -12.03 17.66
N TYR A 27 4.62 -12.72 18.80
CA TYR A 27 4.26 -12.14 20.11
C TYR A 27 5.47 -11.74 20.95
N THR A 28 6.63 -12.36 20.74
CA THR A 28 7.85 -12.14 21.53
C THR A 28 8.74 -11.03 20.96
N ALA A 29 8.83 -10.93 19.64
CA ALA A 29 9.59 -9.91 18.92
C ALA A 29 8.88 -9.50 17.60
N PRO A 30 7.77 -8.75 17.69
CA PRO A 30 6.94 -8.41 16.53
C PRO A 30 7.70 -7.72 15.39
N ARG A 31 8.66 -6.84 15.69
CA ARG A 31 9.50 -6.18 14.69
C ARG A 31 10.37 -7.20 13.95
N ALA A 32 11.01 -8.12 14.68
CA ALA A 32 11.79 -9.20 14.07
C ALA A 32 10.90 -10.10 13.19
N SER A 33 9.68 -10.42 13.63
CA SER A 33 8.70 -11.17 12.83
C SER A 33 8.35 -10.47 11.51
N CYS A 34 8.04 -9.18 11.56
CA CYS A 34 7.77 -8.36 10.37
C CYS A 34 8.98 -8.26 9.43
N PHE A 35 10.19 -8.16 10.00
CA PHE A 35 11.44 -8.18 9.22
C PHE A 35 11.60 -9.50 8.47
N TYR A 36 11.50 -10.65 9.14
CA TYR A 36 11.61 -11.96 8.50
C TYR A 36 10.51 -12.18 7.45
N SER A 37 9.32 -11.62 7.67
CA SER A 37 8.22 -11.70 6.71
C SER A 37 8.56 -10.97 5.40
N ARG A 38 9.11 -9.75 5.49
CA ARG A 38 9.60 -9.01 4.32
C ARG A 38 10.79 -9.70 3.66
N PHE A 39 11.73 -10.18 4.46
CA PHE A 39 12.90 -10.89 3.94
C PHE A 39 12.49 -12.14 3.13
N THR A 40 11.54 -12.91 3.67
CA THR A 40 11.01 -14.09 2.96
C THR A 40 10.30 -13.71 1.67
N LEU A 41 9.48 -12.65 1.69
CA LEU A 41 8.86 -12.09 0.48
C LEU A 41 9.94 -11.72 -0.54
N GLU A 42 11.03 -11.08 -0.12
CA GLU A 42 12.13 -10.71 -1.00
C GLU A 42 12.78 -11.91 -1.68
N GLN A 43 13.14 -12.95 -0.90
CA GLN A 43 13.73 -14.17 -1.44
C GLN A 43 12.78 -14.88 -2.43
N ALA A 44 11.48 -14.92 -2.13
CA ALA A 44 10.48 -15.49 -3.02
C ALA A 44 10.30 -14.67 -4.32
N VAL A 45 10.30 -13.34 -4.23
CA VAL A 45 10.23 -12.45 -5.41
C VAL A 45 11.48 -12.61 -6.28
N ILE A 46 12.66 -12.63 -5.68
CA ILE A 46 13.92 -12.89 -6.38
C ILE A 46 13.86 -14.25 -7.09
N TRP A 47 13.41 -15.30 -6.40
CA TRP A 47 13.25 -16.62 -6.99
C TRP A 47 12.29 -16.61 -8.19
N LEU A 48 11.19 -15.87 -8.11
CA LEU A 48 10.27 -15.71 -9.25
C LEU A 48 10.97 -15.10 -10.46
N TYR A 49 11.71 -14.01 -10.28
CA TYR A 49 12.47 -13.37 -11.37
C TYR A 49 13.56 -14.27 -11.96
N ASP A 50 14.19 -15.09 -11.14
CA ASP A 50 15.20 -16.04 -11.59
C ASP A 50 14.59 -17.19 -12.41
N ASN A 51 13.32 -17.53 -12.20
CA ASN A 51 12.75 -18.80 -12.70
C ASN A 51 11.57 -18.63 -13.67
N ASP A 52 10.89 -17.49 -13.68
CA ASP A 52 9.74 -17.23 -14.55
C ASP A 52 10.12 -16.35 -15.76
N LEU A 53 10.05 -16.92 -16.96
CA LEU A 53 10.36 -16.23 -18.22
C LEU A 53 9.39 -15.09 -18.56
N TYR A 54 8.21 -15.04 -17.93
CA TYR A 54 7.26 -13.95 -18.13
C TYR A 54 7.74 -12.65 -17.48
N LEU A 55 8.53 -12.74 -16.41
CA LEU A 55 8.91 -11.59 -15.60
C LEU A 55 10.09 -10.83 -16.20
N LYS A 56 9.94 -9.50 -16.29
CA LYS A 56 10.97 -8.59 -16.81
C LYS A 56 11.61 -7.82 -15.67
N LEU A 57 12.94 -7.86 -15.60
CA LEU A 57 13.66 -7.11 -14.58
C LEU A 57 13.51 -5.58 -14.81
N PRO A 58 13.16 -4.81 -13.78
CA PRO A 58 13.26 -3.36 -13.81
C PRO A 58 14.72 -2.90 -13.78
N TYR A 59 14.94 -1.59 -14.01
CA TYR A 59 16.27 -0.99 -13.95
C TYR A 59 16.91 -1.13 -12.56
N ASP A 60 16.14 -0.83 -11.51
CA ASP A 60 16.54 -1.06 -10.12
C ASP A 60 16.11 -2.46 -9.68
N LYS A 61 16.92 -3.11 -8.84
CA LYS A 61 16.71 -4.50 -8.39
C LYS A 61 16.26 -4.60 -6.94
N ASN A 62 16.04 -3.49 -6.24
CA ASN A 62 15.47 -3.55 -4.90
C ASN A 62 14.03 -4.11 -4.90
N LEU A 63 13.58 -4.67 -3.77
CA LEU A 63 12.26 -5.27 -3.64
C LEU A 63 11.13 -4.35 -4.10
N GLY A 64 11.19 -3.06 -3.76
CA GLY A 64 10.19 -2.07 -4.13
C GLY A 64 10.06 -1.91 -5.65
N ALA A 65 11.17 -1.89 -6.39
CA ALA A 65 11.20 -1.83 -7.85
C ALA A 65 10.66 -3.12 -8.47
N LEU A 66 11.07 -4.27 -7.95
CA LEU A 66 10.63 -5.59 -8.42
C LEU A 66 9.10 -5.75 -8.30
N ILE A 67 8.52 -5.51 -7.12
CA ILE A 67 7.07 -5.71 -6.94
C ILE A 67 6.22 -4.72 -7.74
N HIS A 68 6.77 -3.55 -8.11
CA HIS A 68 6.03 -2.53 -8.86
C HIS A 68 6.12 -2.67 -10.38
N GLU A 69 7.00 -3.55 -10.87
CA GLU A 69 7.12 -3.85 -12.29
C GLU A 69 5.82 -4.49 -12.82
N GLN A 70 5.43 -4.12 -14.05
CA GLN A 70 4.12 -4.43 -14.58
C GLN A 70 3.92 -5.94 -14.82
N THR A 71 4.92 -6.64 -15.37
CA THR A 71 4.82 -8.09 -15.55
C THR A 71 4.73 -8.84 -14.21
N PHE A 72 5.33 -8.33 -13.13
CA PHE A 72 5.10 -8.88 -11.80
C PHE A 72 3.65 -8.71 -11.34
N LYS A 73 3.07 -7.51 -11.50
CA LYS A 73 1.66 -7.27 -11.14
C LYS A 73 0.70 -8.12 -11.95
N ASP A 74 0.91 -8.20 -13.26
CA ASP A 74 0.08 -8.98 -14.19
C ASP A 74 0.18 -10.49 -13.93
N ASN A 75 1.29 -10.94 -13.34
CA ASN A 75 1.50 -12.33 -12.97
C ASN A 75 0.65 -12.78 -11.76
N LEU A 76 0.28 -11.84 -10.89
CA LEU A 76 -0.45 -12.12 -9.66
C LEU A 76 -1.94 -12.27 -9.90
N LYS A 77 -2.61 -12.96 -8.98
CA LYS A 77 -4.06 -12.94 -8.90
C LYS A 77 -4.59 -11.60 -8.40
N PRO A 78 -5.83 -11.21 -8.79
CA PRO A 78 -6.49 -10.06 -8.19
C PRO A 78 -6.49 -10.16 -6.65
N GLY A 79 -5.99 -9.12 -5.98
CA GLY A 79 -5.93 -9.01 -4.52
C GLY A 79 -4.55 -9.31 -3.90
N LEU A 80 -3.72 -10.15 -4.49
CA LEU A 80 -2.40 -10.54 -3.93
C LEU A 80 -1.41 -9.38 -3.88
N PHE A 81 -1.44 -8.48 -4.86
CA PHE A 81 -0.52 -7.35 -4.90
C PHE A 81 -0.61 -6.46 -3.64
N ASN A 82 -1.81 -6.29 -3.09
CA ASN A 82 -2.01 -5.47 -1.90
C ASN A 82 -1.47 -6.14 -0.63
N LYS A 83 -1.52 -7.49 -0.57
CA LYS A 83 -0.88 -8.27 0.49
C LYS A 83 0.63 -8.06 0.48
N ILE A 84 1.24 -8.18 -0.69
CA ILE A 84 2.66 -7.91 -0.92
C ILE A 84 3.03 -6.48 -0.54
N ARG A 85 2.20 -5.50 -0.89
CA ARG A 85 2.40 -4.10 -0.50
C ARG A 85 2.38 -3.92 1.02
N ILE A 86 1.45 -4.54 1.72
CA ILE A 86 1.38 -4.50 3.19
C ILE A 86 2.67 -5.05 3.81
N ILE A 87 3.10 -6.25 3.38
CA ILE A 87 4.33 -6.89 3.87
C ILE A 87 5.54 -5.97 3.61
N HIS A 88 5.63 -5.38 2.41
CA HIS A 88 6.70 -4.46 2.06
C HIS A 88 6.68 -3.17 2.91
N GLN A 89 5.52 -2.53 3.09
CA GLN A 89 5.40 -1.27 3.84
C GLN A 89 5.67 -1.46 5.34
N VAL A 90 5.02 -2.44 5.97
CA VAL A 90 5.20 -2.71 7.40
C VAL A 90 6.58 -3.31 7.67
N GLY A 91 7.08 -4.17 6.78
CA GLY A 91 8.43 -4.70 6.86
C GLY A 91 9.52 -3.62 6.75
N ASN A 92 9.38 -2.65 5.84
CA ASN A 92 10.29 -1.50 5.75
C ASN A 92 10.25 -0.65 7.03
N ARG A 93 9.05 -0.45 7.61
CA ARG A 93 8.91 0.21 8.91
C ARG A 93 9.64 -0.56 10.00
N ALA A 94 9.48 -1.88 10.04
CA ALA A 94 10.16 -2.75 11.00
C ALA A 94 11.69 -2.68 10.84
N ALA A 95 12.20 -2.61 9.61
CA ALA A 95 13.63 -2.59 9.32
C ALA A 95 14.30 -1.22 9.53
N HIS A 96 13.60 -0.12 9.29
CA HIS A 96 14.24 1.20 9.15
C HIS A 96 13.64 2.33 9.99
N GLN A 97 12.49 2.12 10.63
CA GLN A 97 11.81 3.16 11.41
C GLN A 97 11.74 2.78 12.90
N THR A 98 11.82 3.77 13.79
CA THR A 98 11.76 3.54 15.25
C THR A 98 10.33 3.32 15.78
N THR A 99 9.31 3.47 14.94
CA THR A 99 7.90 3.27 15.28
C THR A 99 7.66 1.87 15.84
N LEU A 100 6.97 1.76 16.97
CA LEU A 100 6.62 0.48 17.58
C LEU A 100 5.79 -0.38 16.61
N ILE A 101 6.12 -1.67 16.53
CA ILE A 101 5.35 -2.68 15.79
C ILE A 101 4.55 -3.49 16.80
N LYS A 102 3.23 -3.57 16.63
CA LYS A 102 2.37 -4.32 17.56
C LYS A 102 2.34 -5.81 17.18
N PRO A 103 2.12 -6.72 18.13
CA PRO A 103 1.94 -8.14 17.81
C PRO A 103 0.84 -8.39 16.76
N ASN A 104 -0.26 -7.65 16.81
CA ASN A 104 -1.33 -7.78 15.80
C ASN A 104 -0.87 -7.38 14.39
N ASP A 105 0.06 -6.44 14.25
CA ASP A 105 0.65 -6.10 12.94
C ASP A 105 1.47 -7.30 12.42
N ALA A 106 2.24 -7.95 13.30
CA ALA A 106 3.03 -9.13 12.96
C ALA A 106 2.13 -10.33 12.60
N VAL A 107 1.06 -10.60 13.37
CA VAL A 107 0.06 -11.65 13.04
C VAL A 107 -0.50 -11.41 11.64
N HIS A 108 -0.91 -10.17 11.35
CA HIS A 108 -1.48 -9.85 10.05
C HIS A 108 -0.43 -10.01 8.92
N LEU A 109 0.81 -9.56 9.14
CA LEU A 109 1.87 -9.70 8.13
C LEU A 109 2.20 -11.15 7.80
N ILE A 110 2.22 -12.04 8.79
CA ILE A 110 2.48 -13.46 8.54
C ILE A 110 1.30 -14.14 7.81
N GLU A 111 0.05 -13.72 8.06
CA GLU A 111 -1.12 -14.18 7.31
C GLU A 111 -1.05 -13.72 5.84
N GLU A 112 -0.68 -12.46 5.61
CA GLU A 112 -0.49 -11.92 4.28
C GLU A 112 0.65 -12.65 3.53
N LEU A 113 1.74 -12.97 4.23
CA LEU A 113 2.83 -13.79 3.69
C LEU A 113 2.38 -15.21 3.38
N PHE A 114 1.62 -15.85 4.28
CA PHE A 114 1.04 -17.18 4.08
C PHE A 114 0.25 -17.24 2.77
N HIS A 115 -0.60 -16.24 2.53
CA HIS A 115 -1.38 -16.15 1.30
C HIS A 115 -0.53 -16.02 0.03
N PHE A 116 0.50 -15.17 0.07
CA PHE A 116 1.42 -15.03 -1.06
C PHE A 116 2.20 -16.32 -1.32
N LEU A 117 2.70 -16.97 -0.27
CA LEU A 117 3.47 -18.21 -0.39
C LEU A 117 2.60 -19.41 -0.77
N TYR A 118 1.34 -19.44 -0.34
CA TYR A 118 0.36 -20.42 -0.81
C TYR A 118 0.17 -20.30 -2.32
N TRP A 119 -0.01 -19.07 -2.84
CA TRP A 119 -0.08 -18.83 -4.28
C TRP A 119 1.20 -19.26 -4.99
N LEU A 120 2.37 -18.92 -4.45
CA LEU A 120 3.65 -19.35 -5.01
C LEU A 120 3.71 -20.88 -5.13
N CYS A 121 3.44 -21.60 -4.04
CA CYS A 121 3.47 -23.05 -4.04
C CYS A 121 2.43 -23.65 -5.00
N ARG A 122 1.19 -23.12 -5.00
CA ARG A 122 0.13 -23.57 -5.88
C ARG A 122 0.48 -23.48 -7.36
N PHE A 123 1.13 -22.40 -7.78
CA PHE A 123 1.41 -22.14 -9.19
C PHE A 123 2.76 -22.66 -9.66
N TYR A 124 3.77 -22.68 -8.79
CA TYR A 124 5.16 -22.95 -9.18
C TYR A 124 5.71 -24.28 -8.66
N SER A 125 4.89 -25.14 -8.03
CA SER A 125 5.28 -26.50 -7.68
C SER A 125 4.62 -27.59 -8.55
N PRO A 126 5.28 -28.75 -8.78
CA PRO A 126 4.76 -29.87 -9.56
C PRO A 126 3.35 -30.35 -9.17
N GLU A 127 3.04 -30.38 -7.88
CA GLU A 127 1.75 -30.82 -7.33
C GLU A 127 0.90 -29.65 -6.80
N GLY A 128 1.29 -28.40 -7.08
CA GLY A 128 0.68 -27.21 -6.48
C GLY A 128 -0.81 -27.05 -6.81
N ARG A 129 -1.27 -27.50 -7.98
CA ARG A 129 -2.70 -27.47 -8.32
C ARG A 129 -3.55 -28.39 -7.43
N ASN A 130 -2.95 -29.43 -6.86
CA ASN A 130 -3.56 -30.37 -5.91
C ASN A 130 -3.34 -29.95 -4.45
N LEU A 131 -2.69 -28.80 -4.21
CA LEU A 131 -2.49 -28.29 -2.85
C LEU A 131 -3.85 -28.14 -2.16
N PRO A 132 -4.02 -28.72 -0.96
CA PRO A 132 -5.29 -28.64 -0.24
C PRO A 132 -5.60 -27.20 0.13
N ASN A 133 -6.88 -26.89 0.38
CA ASN A 133 -7.30 -25.58 0.85
C ASN A 133 -6.90 -25.39 2.32
N ILE A 134 -5.64 -25.03 2.53
CA ILE A 134 -5.04 -24.83 3.86
C ILE A 134 -5.48 -23.46 4.37
N LYS A 135 -5.96 -23.43 5.61
CA LYS A 135 -6.29 -22.18 6.29
C LYS A 135 -5.13 -21.74 7.16
N PHE A 136 -4.90 -20.44 7.21
CA PHE A 136 -4.00 -19.85 8.16
C PHE A 136 -4.56 -20.01 9.58
N ASN A 137 -3.73 -20.51 10.49
CA ASN A 137 -4.03 -20.65 11.91
C ASN A 137 -3.12 -19.69 12.69
N PRO A 138 -3.65 -18.57 13.21
CA PRO A 138 -2.85 -17.62 13.97
C PRO A 138 -2.05 -18.31 15.09
N PRO A 139 -0.77 -17.99 15.29
CA PRO A 139 0.00 -18.50 16.42
C PRO A 139 -0.72 -18.20 17.74
N LEU A 140 -0.59 -19.09 18.72
CA LEU A 140 -1.19 -18.85 20.03
C LEU A 140 -0.48 -17.69 20.72
N SER A 141 -1.26 -16.77 21.28
CA SER A 141 -0.73 -15.71 22.13
C SER A 141 -0.02 -16.34 23.32
N THR A 142 1.27 -16.04 23.46
CA THR A 142 2.07 -16.37 24.64
C THR A 142 2.25 -15.09 25.45
N ASP A 143 2.12 -15.15 26.78
CA ASP A 143 2.45 -14.02 27.64
C ASP A 143 3.91 -13.62 27.39
N SER A 144 4.09 -12.45 26.77
CA SER A 144 5.39 -11.87 26.45
C SER A 144 6.01 -11.34 27.74
N ASN A 145 6.53 -12.24 28.59
CA ASN A 145 7.29 -11.86 29.78
C ASN A 145 8.67 -11.34 29.37
N GLY A 146 8.72 -10.12 28.80
CA GLY A 146 9.92 -9.28 28.82
C GLY A 146 11.02 -9.56 27.79
N ASP A 147 10.77 -10.36 26.74
CA ASP A 147 11.74 -10.46 25.64
C ASP A 147 11.87 -9.10 24.93
N LYS A 148 13.12 -8.64 24.79
CA LYS A 148 13.42 -7.41 24.05
C LYS A 148 13.40 -7.72 22.56
N ASP A 149 12.51 -7.05 21.85
CA ASP A 149 12.51 -7.04 20.38
C ASP A 149 13.84 -6.47 19.83
N LEU A 150 14.16 -6.81 18.58
CA LEU A 150 15.42 -6.41 17.94
C LEU A 150 15.49 -4.88 17.73
N THR A 151 16.65 -4.32 18.02
CA THR A 151 16.97 -2.93 17.67
C THR A 151 17.22 -2.77 16.17
N LEU A 152 17.14 -1.54 15.66
CA LEU A 152 17.44 -1.25 14.24
C LEU A 152 18.85 -1.69 13.82
N LYS A 153 19.83 -1.57 14.71
CA LYS A 153 21.21 -2.01 14.43
C LYS A 153 21.33 -3.53 14.34
N GLU A 154 20.62 -4.24 15.20
CA GLU A 154 20.58 -5.71 15.17
C GLU A 154 19.87 -6.20 13.90
N ILE A 155 18.78 -5.53 13.49
CA ILE A 155 18.10 -5.84 12.22
C ILE A 155 19.00 -5.57 11.03
N GLU A 156 19.70 -4.42 10.97
CA GLU A 156 20.64 -4.13 9.88
C GLU A 156 21.75 -5.20 9.79
N THR A 157 22.28 -5.63 10.94
CA THR A 157 23.30 -6.68 11.01
C THR A 157 22.74 -8.03 10.53
N LEU A 158 21.52 -8.36 10.95
CA LEU A 158 20.81 -9.57 10.56
C LEU A 158 20.51 -9.57 9.05
N GLU A 159 20.04 -8.46 8.49
CA GLU A 159 19.76 -8.29 7.06
C GLU A 159 21.01 -8.54 6.21
N LYS A 160 22.16 -7.96 6.61
CA LYS A 160 23.45 -8.21 5.93
C LYS A 160 23.84 -9.69 5.97
N LYS A 161 23.73 -10.31 7.15
CA LYS A 161 24.09 -11.73 7.33
C LYS A 161 23.21 -12.66 6.50
N LEU A 162 21.89 -12.45 6.51
CA LEU A 162 20.96 -13.28 5.76
C LEU A 162 21.14 -13.09 4.25
N SER A 163 21.28 -11.84 3.79
CA SER A 163 21.50 -11.54 2.37
C SER A 163 22.78 -12.19 1.83
N GLN A 164 23.87 -12.14 2.59
CA GLN A 164 25.12 -12.82 2.22
C GLN A 164 24.96 -14.34 2.15
N ALA A 165 24.24 -14.94 3.11
CA ALA A 165 24.01 -16.38 3.13
C ALA A 165 23.17 -16.84 1.93
N ASP A 166 22.12 -16.10 1.57
CA ASP A 166 21.28 -16.40 0.40
C ASP A 166 22.02 -16.21 -0.93
N GLU A 167 22.85 -15.17 -1.06
CA GLU A 167 23.69 -14.96 -2.23
C GLU A 167 24.67 -16.12 -2.45
N LEU A 168 25.35 -16.57 -1.38
CA LEU A 168 26.25 -17.72 -1.44
C LEU A 168 25.52 -19.00 -1.84
N ARG A 169 24.31 -19.24 -1.32
CA ARG A 169 23.48 -20.38 -1.73
C ARG A 169 23.17 -20.33 -3.23
N ARG A 170 22.73 -19.18 -3.74
CA ARG A 170 22.38 -19.02 -5.16
C ARG A 170 23.59 -19.25 -6.07
N ILE A 171 24.76 -18.74 -5.71
CA ILE A 171 26.01 -19.00 -6.46
C ILE A 171 26.34 -20.49 -6.50
N ALA A 172 26.12 -21.22 -5.40
CA ALA A 172 26.32 -22.67 -5.37
C ALA A 172 25.32 -23.41 -6.28
N GLU A 173 24.04 -23.06 -6.22
CA GLU A 173 23.00 -23.66 -7.08
C GLU A 173 23.23 -23.38 -8.57
N GLU A 174 23.65 -22.17 -8.94
CA GLU A 174 24.01 -21.84 -10.32
C GLU A 174 25.21 -22.64 -10.82
N ARG A 175 26.22 -22.82 -9.94
CA ARG A 175 27.38 -23.67 -10.24
C ARG A 175 27.03 -25.15 -10.38
N GLU A 176 25.93 -25.62 -9.81
CA GLU A 176 25.44 -26.99 -10.04
C GLU A 176 24.59 -27.11 -11.31
N LYS A 177 23.86 -26.05 -11.69
CA LYS A 177 23.07 -25.95 -12.93
C LYS A 177 23.97 -25.61 -14.13
N ILE A 178 24.98 -26.45 -14.41
CA ILE A 178 26.18 -26.14 -15.22
C ILE A 178 25.99 -25.74 -16.71
N THR A 179 24.79 -25.60 -17.28
CA THR A 179 24.68 -25.06 -18.65
C THR A 179 23.50 -24.12 -18.81
N LYS A 180 23.73 -23.05 -19.60
CA LYS A 180 22.68 -22.09 -20.02
C LYS A 180 21.47 -22.82 -20.65
N GLU A 181 21.72 -23.93 -21.33
CA GLU A 181 20.69 -24.81 -21.90
C GLU A 181 19.85 -25.50 -20.82
N LYS A 182 20.47 -26.11 -19.79
CA LYS A 182 19.75 -26.69 -18.66
C LYS A 182 18.93 -25.65 -17.90
N LEU A 183 19.48 -24.46 -17.67
CA LEU A 183 18.77 -23.35 -17.05
C LEU A 183 17.55 -22.94 -17.90
N SER A 184 17.74 -22.79 -19.21
CA SER A 184 16.65 -22.46 -20.15
C SER A 184 15.56 -23.53 -20.16
N ALA A 185 15.95 -24.81 -20.18
CA ALA A 185 15.02 -25.92 -20.12
C ALA A 185 14.24 -25.95 -18.80
N LEU A 186 14.90 -25.71 -17.66
CA LEU A 186 14.25 -25.66 -16.35
C LEU A 186 13.23 -24.50 -16.28
N LYS A 187 13.59 -23.31 -16.77
CA LYS A 187 12.67 -22.17 -16.83
C LYS A 187 11.46 -22.46 -17.73
N ALA A 188 11.67 -23.09 -18.89
CA ALA A 188 10.59 -23.51 -19.77
C ALA A 188 9.67 -24.55 -19.10
N GLN A 189 10.22 -25.49 -18.33
CA GLN A 189 9.44 -26.44 -17.53
C GLN A 189 8.58 -25.72 -16.48
N ILE A 190 9.12 -24.69 -15.81
CA ILE A 190 8.37 -23.88 -14.84
C ILE A 190 7.22 -23.13 -15.52
N THR A 191 7.43 -22.55 -16.70
CA THR A 191 6.35 -21.91 -17.48
C THR A 191 5.26 -22.91 -17.84
N ALA A 192 5.61 -24.08 -18.38
CA ALA A 192 4.66 -25.13 -18.73
C ALA A 192 3.89 -25.65 -17.50
N LEU A 193 4.59 -25.80 -16.37
CA LEU A 193 4.01 -26.22 -15.09
C LEU A 193 3.01 -25.20 -14.54
N LYS A 194 3.37 -23.92 -14.60
CA LYS A 194 2.49 -22.82 -14.18
C LYS A 194 1.23 -22.77 -15.04
N ASP A 195 1.36 -22.92 -16.36
CA ASP A 195 0.20 -22.94 -17.26
C ASP A 195 -0.69 -24.16 -17.01
N LYS A 196 -0.09 -25.33 -16.75
CA LYS A 196 -0.82 -26.52 -16.30
C LYS A 196 -1.55 -26.27 -14.98
N ASN A 197 -0.93 -25.59 -14.01
CA ASN A 197 -1.53 -25.30 -12.71
C ASN A 197 -2.67 -24.28 -12.78
N LYS A 198 -2.64 -23.34 -13.74
CA LYS A 198 -3.75 -22.39 -13.99
C LYS A 198 -5.05 -23.04 -14.45
N THR A 199 -5.01 -24.25 -15.01
CA THR A 199 -6.21 -24.92 -15.55
C THR A 199 -7.24 -25.27 -14.46
N LEU A 200 -6.82 -25.45 -13.20
CA LEU A 200 -7.73 -25.71 -12.10
C LEU A 200 -8.10 -24.40 -11.39
N PRO A 201 -9.41 -24.15 -11.16
CA PRO A 201 -9.84 -23.02 -10.34
C PRO A 201 -9.16 -23.04 -8.97
N ASP A 202 -8.86 -21.86 -8.46
CA ASP A 202 -8.33 -21.70 -7.12
C ASP A 202 -9.44 -21.31 -6.18
N GLN A 203 -9.61 -22.14 -5.15
CA GLN A 203 -10.65 -22.01 -4.14
C GLN A 203 -10.11 -21.46 -2.82
N HIS A 204 -8.83 -21.08 -2.77
CA HIS A 204 -8.21 -20.51 -1.59
C HIS A 204 -8.85 -19.18 -1.23
N ASP A 205 -9.29 -19.04 0.02
CA ASP A 205 -9.76 -17.76 0.53
C ASP A 205 -8.56 -16.91 0.93
N TYR A 206 -8.29 -15.90 0.12
CA TYR A 206 -7.22 -14.93 0.36
C TYR A 206 -7.63 -13.85 1.36
N ASN A 207 -8.81 -13.88 1.97
CA ASN A 207 -9.21 -12.94 3.03
C ASN A 207 -9.07 -11.45 2.62
N GLU A 208 -9.37 -11.17 1.35
CA GLU A 208 -9.12 -9.86 0.71
C GLU A 208 -9.87 -8.69 1.38
N ALA A 209 -11.00 -8.98 2.03
CA ALA A 209 -11.75 -7.98 2.76
C ALA A 209 -10.97 -7.42 3.96
N GLN A 210 -10.27 -8.27 4.71
CA GLN A 210 -9.46 -7.84 5.86
C GLN A 210 -8.23 -7.06 5.41
N THR A 211 -7.53 -7.53 4.36
CA THR A 211 -6.40 -6.83 3.73
C THR A 211 -6.76 -5.39 3.35
N ARG A 212 -7.97 -5.18 2.80
CA ARG A 212 -8.43 -3.85 2.36
C ARG A 212 -8.63 -2.88 3.52
N THR A 213 -9.18 -3.36 4.63
CA THR A 213 -9.32 -2.56 5.85
C THR A 213 -7.95 -2.23 6.44
N TYR A 214 -7.09 -3.23 6.61
CA TYR A 214 -5.77 -3.05 7.21
C TYR A 214 -4.87 -2.11 6.39
N LEU A 215 -4.96 -2.16 5.05
CA LEU A 215 -4.19 -1.26 4.19
C LEU A 215 -4.52 0.22 4.44
N VAL A 216 -5.78 0.55 4.75
CA VAL A 216 -6.15 1.93 5.09
C VAL A 216 -5.45 2.38 6.38
N ASP A 217 -5.41 1.52 7.40
CA ASP A 217 -4.71 1.79 8.65
C ASP A 217 -3.22 2.05 8.43
N VAL A 218 -2.57 1.18 7.64
CA VAL A 218 -1.15 1.30 7.30
C VAL A 218 -0.86 2.64 6.61
N LEU A 219 -1.69 3.03 5.63
CA LEU A 219 -1.51 4.26 4.87
C LEU A 219 -1.78 5.52 5.72
N LEU A 220 -2.73 5.46 6.66
CA LEU A 220 -2.97 6.54 7.62
C LEU A 220 -1.80 6.72 8.57
N GLN A 221 -1.29 5.63 9.12
CA GLN A 221 -0.10 5.65 9.98
C GLN A 221 1.15 6.15 9.23
N GLU A 222 1.32 5.78 7.96
CA GLU A 222 2.40 6.29 7.11
C GLU A 222 2.33 7.81 6.91
N ALA A 223 1.12 8.37 6.84
CA ALA A 223 0.88 9.82 6.83
C ALA A 223 1.02 10.48 8.22
N GLY A 224 1.37 9.70 9.25
CA GLY A 224 1.63 10.19 10.61
C GLY A 224 0.39 10.26 11.51
N TRP A 225 -0.73 9.66 11.11
CA TRP A 225 -1.95 9.62 11.91
C TRP A 225 -1.87 8.51 12.97
N ASN A 226 -2.18 8.85 14.23
CA ASN A 226 -2.22 7.91 15.34
C ASN A 226 -3.64 7.39 15.55
N LEU A 227 -3.89 6.14 15.16
CA LEU A 227 -5.22 5.52 15.21
C LEU A 227 -5.66 5.05 16.60
N ASP A 228 -4.76 5.07 17.60
CA ASP A 228 -5.08 4.71 18.99
C ASP A 228 -5.70 5.88 19.76
N GLN A 229 -5.81 7.05 19.13
CA GLN A 229 -6.38 8.23 19.76
C GLN A 229 -7.91 8.07 19.95
N PRO A 230 -8.44 8.42 21.13
CA PRO A 230 -9.88 8.42 21.36
C PRO A 230 -10.62 9.26 20.31
N HIS A 231 -11.76 8.77 19.82
CA HIS A 231 -12.62 9.47 18.86
C HIS A 231 -12.04 9.66 17.44
N TRP A 232 -10.98 8.91 17.08
CA TRP A 232 -10.44 8.93 15.73
C TRP A 232 -11.07 7.89 14.84
N THR A 233 -11.36 6.71 15.39
CA THR A 233 -12.02 5.61 14.69
C THR A 233 -13.48 5.52 15.10
N GLU A 234 -14.33 5.04 14.18
CA GLU A 234 -15.75 4.76 14.47
C GLU A 234 -16.48 5.96 15.11
N TYR A 235 -16.21 7.17 14.62
CA TYR A 235 -16.73 8.40 15.20
C TYR A 235 -18.22 8.56 14.91
N GLU A 236 -19.03 8.64 15.96
CA GLU A 236 -20.47 8.83 15.83
C GLU A 236 -20.84 10.28 15.46
N VAL A 237 -21.72 10.41 14.48
CA VAL A 237 -22.32 11.68 14.08
C VAL A 237 -23.84 11.60 14.15
N THR A 238 -24.45 12.76 14.37
CA THR A 238 -25.91 12.95 14.37
C THR A 238 -26.28 13.98 13.31
N GLY A 239 -27.52 13.95 12.80
CA GLY A 239 -27.98 14.88 11.77
C GLY A 239 -28.00 14.27 10.36
N MET A 240 -27.86 12.94 10.26
CA MET A 240 -28.01 12.25 8.97
C MET A 240 -29.45 12.36 8.45
N PRO A 241 -29.66 12.52 7.13
CA PRO A 241 -31.01 12.59 6.55
C PRO A 241 -31.85 11.35 6.87
N LEU A 242 -33.05 11.56 7.45
CA LEU A 242 -33.92 10.47 7.93
C LEU A 242 -34.46 9.58 6.80
N ASP A 243 -34.59 10.12 5.59
CA ASP A 243 -34.96 9.38 4.37
C ASP A 243 -33.90 8.35 3.96
N ARG A 244 -32.65 8.59 4.32
CA ARG A 244 -31.52 7.69 4.02
C ARG A 244 -31.06 6.88 5.22
N ASN A 245 -31.26 7.41 6.42
CA ASN A 245 -30.85 6.77 7.66
C ASN A 245 -31.90 7.03 8.75
N PRO A 246 -32.83 6.08 8.99
CA PRO A 246 -33.94 6.26 9.92
C PRO A 246 -33.52 6.60 11.35
N SER A 247 -32.30 6.26 11.75
CA SER A 247 -31.78 6.57 13.08
C SER A 247 -31.37 8.04 13.24
N GLY A 248 -31.16 8.77 12.13
CA GLY A 248 -30.55 10.09 12.11
C GLY A 248 -29.07 10.11 12.56
N LYS A 249 -28.48 8.94 12.82
CA LYS A 249 -27.11 8.76 13.32
C LYS A 249 -26.24 8.06 12.29
N GLY A 250 -24.97 8.43 12.24
CA GLY A 250 -23.95 7.84 11.39
C GLY A 250 -22.71 7.47 12.20
N ARG A 251 -21.83 6.66 11.60
CA ARG A 251 -20.54 6.32 12.17
C ARG A 251 -19.50 6.42 11.06
N ILE A 252 -18.54 7.32 11.24
CA ILE A 252 -17.45 7.59 10.31
C ILE A 252 -16.30 6.65 10.66
N ASP A 253 -15.71 5.97 9.66
CA ASP A 253 -14.61 5.05 9.94
C ASP A 253 -13.41 5.77 10.56
N TYR A 254 -12.99 6.91 9.98
CA TYR A 254 -11.95 7.75 10.58
C TYR A 254 -12.26 9.24 10.50
N VAL A 255 -11.94 9.98 11.56
CA VAL A 255 -11.87 11.44 11.57
C VAL A 255 -10.46 11.88 11.93
N LEU A 256 -9.87 12.70 11.06
CA LEU A 256 -8.52 13.21 11.18
C LEU A 256 -8.58 14.62 11.80
N TRP A 257 -8.07 14.75 13.02
CA TRP A 257 -8.24 15.96 13.83
C TRP A 257 -7.03 16.89 13.76
N GLY A 258 -7.30 18.20 13.76
CA GLY A 258 -6.29 19.23 13.96
C GLY A 258 -6.01 19.45 15.45
N ASP A 259 -4.89 20.11 15.75
CA ASP A 259 -4.49 20.38 17.15
C ASP A 259 -5.44 21.35 17.86
N ASN A 260 -6.26 22.07 17.10
CA ASN A 260 -7.33 22.94 17.59
C ASN A 260 -8.65 22.21 17.91
N GLY A 261 -8.68 20.88 17.78
CA GLY A 261 -9.88 20.06 18.03
C GLY A 261 -10.93 20.10 16.91
N ASN A 262 -10.63 20.73 15.76
CA ASN A 262 -11.52 20.76 14.61
C ASN A 262 -11.20 19.62 13.61
N PRO A 263 -12.21 19.09 12.89
CA PRO A 263 -12.00 18.02 11.94
C PRO A 263 -11.31 18.56 10.68
N LEU A 264 -10.15 18.00 10.34
CA LEU A 264 -9.40 18.33 9.12
C LEU A 264 -9.86 17.50 7.93
N ALA A 265 -10.12 16.21 8.16
CA ALA A 265 -10.67 15.33 7.15
C ALA A 265 -11.47 14.19 7.78
N LEU A 266 -12.25 13.51 6.94
CA LEU A 266 -12.85 12.21 7.26
C LEU A 266 -12.42 11.17 6.22
N VAL A 267 -12.40 9.91 6.62
CA VAL A 267 -12.13 8.77 5.73
C VAL A 267 -13.29 7.80 5.86
N GLU A 268 -13.96 7.54 4.74
CA GLU A 268 -15.02 6.54 4.62
C GLU A 268 -14.49 5.35 3.83
N THR A 269 -14.55 4.15 4.41
CA THR A 269 -14.10 2.92 3.79
C THR A 269 -15.26 2.03 3.38
N LYS A 270 -15.13 1.35 2.25
CA LYS A 270 -16.08 0.31 1.83
C LYS A 270 -15.48 -1.07 1.97
N ARG A 271 -16.14 -1.89 2.79
CA ARG A 271 -15.82 -3.31 2.99
C ARG A 271 -16.02 -4.18 1.73
N THR A 272 -16.69 -3.68 0.69
CA THR A 272 -17.04 -4.46 -0.52
C THR A 272 -16.10 -4.14 -1.68
N LYS A 273 -15.92 -5.05 -2.65
CA LYS A 273 -15.10 -4.83 -3.86
C LYS A 273 -15.66 -3.78 -4.83
N LYS A 274 -16.77 -3.13 -4.45
CA LYS A 274 -17.43 -2.16 -5.31
C LYS A 274 -16.56 -0.90 -5.51
N PRO A 275 -16.82 -0.12 -6.58
CA PRO A 275 -16.11 1.14 -6.81
C PRO A 275 -16.20 2.08 -5.59
N ALA A 276 -15.10 2.79 -5.29
CA ALA A 276 -15.01 3.66 -4.12
C ALA A 276 -16.02 4.81 -4.17
N GLU A 277 -16.40 5.24 -5.38
CA GLU A 277 -17.34 6.31 -5.68
C GLU A 277 -18.74 6.07 -5.09
N ILE A 278 -19.13 4.81 -4.82
CA ILE A 278 -20.38 4.51 -4.13
C ILE A 278 -20.41 5.11 -2.72
N GLY A 279 -19.25 5.22 -2.07
CA GLY A 279 -19.12 5.85 -0.75
C GLY A 279 -19.15 7.38 -0.78
N GLN A 280 -19.00 8.01 -1.94
CA GLN A 280 -18.82 9.46 -2.07
C GLN A 280 -19.97 10.25 -1.44
N GLN A 281 -21.22 9.87 -1.74
CA GLN A 281 -22.38 10.59 -1.23
C GLN A 281 -22.53 10.45 0.29
N GLN A 282 -22.22 9.28 0.85
CA GLN A 282 -22.25 9.06 2.29
C GLN A 282 -21.16 9.86 3.00
N ALA A 283 -19.95 9.85 2.45
CA ALA A 283 -18.83 10.63 2.94
C ALA A 283 -19.14 12.14 2.96
N LYS A 284 -19.86 12.65 1.94
CA LYS A 284 -20.36 14.03 1.94
C LYS A 284 -21.33 14.32 3.09
N LEU A 285 -22.31 13.45 3.32
CA LEU A 285 -23.29 13.62 4.40
C LEU A 285 -22.61 13.62 5.78
N TYR A 286 -21.58 12.81 5.96
CA TYR A 286 -20.75 12.83 7.16
C TYR A 286 -19.97 14.13 7.33
N ALA A 287 -19.41 14.67 6.25
CA ALA A 287 -18.79 15.97 6.28
C ALA A 287 -19.82 17.07 6.63
N ASP A 288 -21.06 16.97 6.14
CA ASP A 288 -22.13 17.93 6.46
C ASP A 288 -22.45 17.91 7.97
N CYS A 289 -22.53 16.72 8.57
CA CYS A 289 -22.74 16.57 10.02
C CYS A 289 -21.57 17.15 10.84
N LEU A 290 -20.33 16.88 10.41
CA LEU A 290 -19.14 17.42 11.08
C LEU A 290 -19.05 18.94 10.97
N GLU A 291 -19.37 19.50 9.81
CA GLU A 291 -19.38 20.95 9.60
C GLU A 291 -20.44 21.64 10.46
N GLN A 292 -21.64 21.08 10.57
CA GLN A 292 -22.69 21.60 11.45
C GLN A 292 -22.25 21.62 12.91
N LYS A 293 -21.53 20.59 13.35
CA LYS A 293 -21.09 20.45 14.75
C LYS A 293 -19.88 21.33 15.10
N PHE A 294 -18.90 21.43 14.20
CA PHE A 294 -17.60 22.06 14.47
C PHE A 294 -17.39 23.40 13.76
N GLY A 295 -18.28 23.79 12.84
CA GLY A 295 -18.14 25.01 12.04
C GLY A 295 -17.00 24.97 11.01
N GLN A 296 -16.39 23.80 10.79
CA GLN A 296 -15.33 23.59 9.82
C GLN A 296 -15.69 22.41 8.90
N ARG A 297 -15.74 22.68 7.59
CA ARG A 297 -15.86 21.65 6.55
C ARG A 297 -14.60 20.78 6.55
N PRO A 298 -14.65 19.47 6.87
CA PRO A 298 -13.50 18.60 6.67
C PRO A 298 -13.25 18.33 5.18
N LEU A 299 -12.03 17.93 4.82
CA LEU A 299 -11.77 17.28 3.53
C LEU A 299 -12.34 15.86 3.54
N ILE A 300 -12.74 15.36 2.37
CA ILE A 300 -13.40 14.07 2.26
C ILE A 300 -12.45 13.07 1.60
N PHE A 301 -12.12 12.00 2.32
CA PHE A 301 -11.53 10.81 1.74
C PHE A 301 -12.56 9.70 1.66
N TYR A 302 -12.55 8.96 0.55
CA TYR A 302 -13.29 7.71 0.44
C TYR A 302 -12.43 6.66 -0.24
N SER A 303 -12.49 5.43 0.27
CA SER A 303 -11.59 4.34 -0.13
C SER A 303 -12.30 2.99 -0.16
N ASN A 304 -11.87 2.10 -1.04
CA ASN A 304 -12.22 0.67 -0.98
C ASN A 304 -11.04 -0.19 -0.52
N GLY A 305 -10.00 0.44 0.05
CA GLY A 305 -8.72 -0.16 0.41
C GLY A 305 -7.67 -0.07 -0.69
N TYR A 306 -8.07 -0.20 -1.97
CA TYR A 306 -7.12 -0.22 -3.09
C TYR A 306 -7.02 1.12 -3.82
N GLN A 307 -8.16 1.76 -3.99
CA GLN A 307 -8.25 3.09 -4.57
C GLN A 307 -8.76 4.03 -3.50
N THR A 308 -8.06 5.15 -3.35
CA THR A 308 -8.42 6.19 -2.41
C THR A 308 -8.58 7.50 -3.16
N TYR A 309 -9.67 8.19 -2.89
CA TYR A 309 -9.98 9.48 -3.48
C TYR A 309 -9.94 10.57 -2.43
N LEU A 310 -9.46 11.74 -2.83
CA LEU A 310 -9.57 12.99 -2.09
C LEU A 310 -10.58 13.89 -2.79
N TRP A 311 -11.47 14.47 -2.00
CA TRP A 311 -12.46 15.44 -2.45
C TRP A 311 -12.52 16.64 -1.50
N ASP A 312 -12.24 17.82 -2.05
CA ASP A 312 -12.57 19.10 -1.41
C ASP A 312 -13.81 19.65 -2.10
N ASP A 313 -14.98 19.33 -1.56
CA ASP A 313 -16.26 19.64 -2.22
C ASP A 313 -16.61 21.13 -2.28
N TYR A 314 -15.78 22.01 -1.71
CA TYR A 314 -15.84 23.46 -1.91
C TYR A 314 -14.97 23.96 -3.06
N THR A 315 -13.85 23.29 -3.34
CA THR A 315 -12.84 23.86 -4.23
C THR A 315 -12.44 22.99 -5.40
N TYR A 316 -12.62 21.66 -5.33
CA TYR A 316 -12.01 20.76 -6.28
C TYR A 316 -12.81 19.46 -6.48
N PRO A 317 -12.99 18.95 -7.71
CA PRO A 317 -13.66 17.67 -7.93
C PRO A 317 -12.86 16.50 -7.31
N PRO A 318 -13.49 15.34 -7.05
CA PRO A 318 -12.79 14.19 -6.53
C PRO A 318 -11.64 13.73 -7.43
N ARG A 319 -10.56 13.26 -6.83
CA ARG A 319 -9.40 12.71 -7.55
C ARG A 319 -8.76 11.56 -6.80
N GLU A 320 -8.23 10.58 -7.53
CA GLU A 320 -7.47 9.48 -6.94
C GLU A 320 -6.13 9.99 -6.37
N ILE A 321 -5.72 9.39 -5.26
CA ILE A 321 -4.47 9.63 -4.54
C ILE A 321 -3.82 8.30 -4.16
N GLN A 322 -2.49 8.32 -3.99
CA GLN A 322 -1.71 7.13 -3.65
C GLN A 322 -1.46 6.97 -2.14
N GLY A 323 -1.69 8.01 -1.35
CA GLY A 323 -1.54 8.02 0.10
C GLY A 323 -2.30 9.19 0.71
N PHE A 324 -2.67 9.03 1.99
CA PHE A 324 -3.34 10.09 2.73
C PHE A 324 -2.42 11.29 2.96
N LEU A 325 -3.03 12.45 3.13
CA LEU A 325 -2.28 13.67 3.40
C LEU A 325 -1.89 13.76 4.88
N LYS A 326 -0.76 14.38 5.15
CA LYS A 326 -0.30 14.70 6.50
C LYS A 326 -1.14 15.82 7.11
N LYS A 327 -1.08 15.97 8.43
CA LYS A 327 -1.82 17.00 9.17
C LYS A 327 -1.60 18.41 8.61
N ASP A 328 -0.34 18.81 8.42
CA ASP A 328 0.03 20.14 7.93
C ASP A 328 -0.44 20.40 6.49
N GLU A 329 -0.51 19.35 5.67
CA GLU A 329 -1.06 19.42 4.31
C GLU A 329 -2.57 19.64 4.32
N LEU A 330 -3.31 18.95 5.19
CA LEU A 330 -4.76 19.16 5.36
C LEU A 330 -5.06 20.56 5.90
N GLU A 331 -4.33 21.00 6.93
CA GLU A 331 -4.45 22.35 7.49
C GLU A 331 -4.20 23.41 6.43
N ARG A 332 -3.16 23.22 5.61
CA ARG A 332 -2.84 24.13 4.49
C ARG A 332 -3.97 24.20 3.46
N LEU A 333 -4.60 23.07 3.14
CA LEU A 333 -5.74 23.04 2.20
C LEU A 333 -6.95 23.80 2.77
N ILE A 334 -7.29 23.57 4.05
CA ILE A 334 -8.38 24.28 4.72
C ILE A 334 -8.09 25.77 4.81
N PHE A 335 -6.89 26.16 5.21
CA PHE A 335 -6.46 27.57 5.27
C PHE A 335 -6.62 28.26 3.90
N ARG A 336 -6.26 27.57 2.82
CA ARG A 336 -6.38 28.10 1.45
C ARG A 336 -7.81 28.40 1.02
N ARG A 337 -8.84 27.76 1.59
CA ARG A 337 -10.24 28.06 1.24
C ARG A 337 -10.62 29.52 1.49
N LYS A 338 -10.03 30.16 2.51
CA LYS A 338 -10.27 31.58 2.83
C LYS A 338 -9.15 32.52 2.37
N ASN A 339 -7.93 32.01 2.25
CA ASN A 339 -6.73 32.86 2.08
C ASN A 339 -6.08 32.77 0.69
N ARG A 340 -6.58 31.91 -0.21
CA ARG A 340 -6.00 31.76 -1.55
C ARG A 340 -6.24 33.02 -2.38
N LYS A 341 -5.15 33.65 -2.83
CA LYS A 341 -5.19 34.72 -3.82
C LYS A 341 -5.49 34.15 -5.20
N LYS A 342 -6.31 34.86 -5.99
CA LYS A 342 -6.62 34.48 -7.38
C LYS A 342 -5.37 34.66 -8.24
N LEU A 343 -4.87 33.56 -8.82
CA LEU A 343 -3.60 33.57 -9.55
C LEU A 343 -3.65 34.50 -10.77
N HIS A 344 -4.77 34.54 -11.47
CA HIS A 344 -4.97 35.43 -12.63
C HIS A 344 -5.03 36.92 -12.27
N LEU A 345 -5.13 37.30 -10.99
CA LEU A 345 -5.07 38.71 -10.54
C LEU A 345 -3.64 39.17 -10.23
N VAL A 346 -2.67 38.25 -10.18
CA VAL A 346 -1.28 38.60 -9.94
C VAL A 346 -0.76 39.41 -11.14
N PRO A 347 -0.11 40.57 -10.94
CA PRO A 347 0.46 41.35 -12.04
C PRO A 347 1.62 40.58 -12.69
N VAL A 348 1.68 40.60 -14.01
CA VAL A 348 2.81 40.06 -14.77
C VAL A 348 3.98 41.03 -14.67
N ASN A 349 5.18 40.52 -14.40
CA ASN A 349 6.37 41.35 -14.36
C ASN A 349 6.80 41.71 -15.79
N ASN A 350 6.63 42.98 -16.16
CA ASN A 350 6.94 43.49 -17.50
C ASN A 350 8.44 43.53 -17.82
N ASP A 351 9.33 43.48 -16.82
CA ASP A 351 10.79 43.39 -17.03
C ASP A 351 11.19 42.02 -17.59
N ILE A 352 10.44 40.97 -17.19
CA ILE A 352 10.63 39.61 -17.66
C ILE A 352 9.86 39.39 -18.96
N VAL A 353 8.59 39.80 -18.98
CA VAL A 353 7.62 39.55 -20.04
C VAL A 353 7.29 40.84 -20.77
N ASN A 354 7.86 41.06 -21.94
CA ASN A 354 7.75 42.32 -22.68
C ASN A 354 6.99 42.20 -24.02
N ARG A 355 6.35 41.07 -24.29
CA ARG A 355 5.58 40.82 -25.52
C ARG A 355 4.15 40.41 -25.19
N SER A 356 3.19 40.94 -25.96
CA SER A 356 1.76 40.73 -25.73
C SER A 356 1.36 39.24 -25.70
N TYR A 357 1.91 38.42 -26.60
CA TYR A 357 1.58 36.99 -26.65
C TYR A 357 2.11 36.19 -25.45
N GLN A 358 3.19 36.65 -24.80
CA GLN A 358 3.70 36.02 -23.59
C GLN A 358 2.79 36.35 -22.41
N THR A 359 2.36 37.62 -22.30
CA THR A 359 1.37 38.05 -21.31
C THR A 359 0.06 37.27 -21.47
N GLU A 360 -0.43 37.13 -22.70
CA GLU A 360 -1.63 36.35 -23.01
C GLU A 360 -1.48 34.88 -22.58
N ALA A 361 -0.36 34.24 -22.95
CA ALA A 361 -0.08 32.85 -22.56
C ALA A 361 -0.09 32.68 -21.03
N ILE A 362 0.56 33.59 -20.28
CA ILE A 362 0.57 33.57 -18.82
C ILE A 362 -0.86 33.75 -18.28
N ARG A 363 -1.62 34.72 -18.79
CA ARG A 363 -3.01 34.97 -18.34
C ARG A 363 -3.88 33.73 -18.56
N GLN A 364 -3.87 33.14 -19.75
CA GLN A 364 -4.64 31.92 -20.06
C GLN A 364 -4.27 30.74 -19.14
N ILE A 365 -2.97 30.51 -18.91
CA ILE A 365 -2.51 29.43 -18.01
C ILE A 365 -2.95 29.70 -16.57
N THR A 366 -2.79 30.94 -16.09
CA THR A 366 -3.17 31.31 -14.71
C THR A 366 -4.69 31.30 -14.49
N GLU A 367 -5.47 31.60 -15.52
CA GLU A 367 -6.93 31.49 -15.50
C GLU A 367 -7.37 30.03 -15.47
N ALA A 368 -6.83 29.18 -16.34
CA ALA A 368 -7.08 27.74 -16.33
C ALA A 368 -6.80 27.12 -14.95
N PHE A 369 -5.65 27.45 -14.34
CA PHE A 369 -5.31 26.99 -12.99
C PHE A 369 -6.19 27.60 -11.89
N SER A 370 -6.75 28.80 -12.11
CA SER A 370 -7.74 29.40 -11.21
C SER A 370 -9.09 28.67 -11.29
N GLN A 371 -9.41 28.10 -12.45
CA GLN A 371 -10.60 27.27 -12.69
C GLN A 371 -10.37 25.78 -12.38
N ASN A 372 -9.35 25.45 -11.59
CA ASN A 372 -9.04 24.09 -11.14
C ASN A 372 -8.58 23.12 -12.25
N ILE A 373 -8.15 23.61 -13.41
CA ILE A 373 -7.47 22.78 -14.42
C ILE A 373 -6.04 22.47 -13.92
N ARG A 374 -5.58 21.22 -14.04
CA ARG A 374 -4.28 20.77 -13.46
C ARG A 374 -3.09 20.85 -14.40
N LYS A 375 -3.36 20.87 -15.70
CA LYS A 375 -2.35 20.80 -16.75
C LYS A 375 -2.69 21.82 -17.80
N ALA A 376 -1.67 22.51 -18.29
CA ALA A 376 -1.75 23.38 -19.45
C ALA A 376 -0.65 22.95 -20.42
N LEU A 377 -0.92 23.08 -21.71
CA LEU A 377 0.06 22.86 -22.77
C LEU A 377 0.34 24.20 -23.43
N LEU A 378 1.61 24.63 -23.43
CA LEU A 378 2.06 25.85 -24.08
C LEU A 378 2.84 25.49 -25.35
N VAL A 379 2.26 25.79 -26.51
CA VAL A 379 2.91 25.59 -27.80
C VAL A 379 3.35 26.94 -28.34
N MET A 380 4.67 27.13 -28.43
CA MET A 380 5.27 28.33 -29.02
C MET A 380 6.50 27.92 -29.83
N ALA A 381 6.77 28.61 -30.93
CA ALA A 381 7.95 28.36 -31.76
C ALA A 381 9.26 28.51 -30.96
N THR A 382 10.35 27.90 -31.45
CA THR A 382 11.68 28.09 -30.85
C THR A 382 12.13 29.54 -31.01
N GLY A 383 12.75 30.12 -29.98
CA GLY A 383 13.19 31.53 -29.99
C GLY A 383 12.14 32.57 -29.59
N THR A 384 10.87 32.19 -29.39
CA THR A 384 9.81 33.14 -28.98
C THR A 384 9.79 33.47 -27.48
N GLY A 385 10.76 32.96 -26.72
CA GLY A 385 10.93 33.28 -25.30
C GLY A 385 10.00 32.49 -24.38
N LYS A 386 9.87 31.16 -24.56
CA LYS A 386 9.15 30.25 -23.64
C LYS A 386 9.72 30.21 -22.21
N THR A 387 11.02 30.49 -22.07
CA THR A 387 11.73 30.48 -20.79
C THR A 387 11.57 31.79 -20.01
N ARG A 388 11.22 32.88 -20.71
CA ARG A 388 10.86 34.17 -20.10
C ARG A 388 9.39 34.12 -19.73
#